data_AF-A0A1I4V6I7-F1
#
_entry.id   AF-A0A1I4V6I7-F1
#
_cell.length_a   1.000
_cell.length_b   1.000
_cell.length_c   1.000
_cell.angle_alpha   90.00
_cell.angle_beta   90.00
_cell.angle_gamma   90.00
#
_symmetry.space_group_name_H-M   'P 1'
#
loop_
_entity.id
_entity.type
_entity.pdbx_description
1 polymer ?
#
loop_
_entity_poly.entity_id
_entity_poly.type
_entity_poly.pdbx_seq_one_letter_code
_entity_poly.pdbx_strand_id
1 'polypeptide(L)'
;MSTIGSCPPILATPLSLAESSSTTTHAAAAAPMSASAAPPSHANIHAGRGTFQHMLSAAANPGGETNAGANAGIQSKWTKGHWAALLTQKERTASSEANKRKFWNAYETAAGPAVTTSRGSRPSPGKDLATVVSDGRALLNRLDELAAMPDTPPQLKAFRGMGRAEANSIMAWTEQKDEIEAFVKNGGAIVEGGPELDGAPLSRHLKSGNRIIPIGAHIGGLEQAKTYDKGDDPVIMEFKLKPGADELLFNHQYMALAREGSGATSSLATIAKRDGNYYQKATANEGNLPGYIGMKNEARGDFSLSVGGNEPTKLLFQLFIESVSLVDNEGRPAT
;
A
#
# COMPACT_ATOMS: atom_id res chain seq x y z
N MET A 1 -7.64 49.29 50.96
CA MET A 1 -8.84 49.73 50.22
C MET A 1 -8.62 49.37 48.76
N SER A 2 -9.13 48.20 48.33
CA SER A 2 -9.14 47.80 46.92
C SER A 2 -10.51 47.19 46.65
N THR A 3 -11.30 47.87 45.83
CA THR A 3 -12.66 47.52 45.46
C THR A 3 -12.66 46.46 44.36
N ILE A 4 -13.38 45.37 44.61
CA ILE A 4 -13.63 44.26 43.70
C ILE A 4 -14.76 44.67 42.75
N GLY A 5 -14.49 44.64 41.44
CA GLY A 5 -15.48 44.89 40.38
C GLY A 5 -16.31 43.63 40.10
N SER A 6 -17.62 43.77 40.17
CA SER A 6 -18.61 42.71 39.95
C SER A 6 -19.07 42.73 38.48
N CYS A 7 -19.01 41.57 37.80
CA CYS A 7 -19.57 41.35 36.47
C CYS A 7 -21.08 41.05 36.55
N PRO A 8 -21.92 41.57 35.64
CA PRO A 8 -23.34 41.21 35.55
C PRO A 8 -23.57 39.90 34.76
N PRO A 9 -24.71 39.21 35.00
CA PRO A 9 -25.03 37.94 34.35
C PRO A 9 -25.63 38.12 32.96
N ILE A 10 -25.29 37.20 32.05
CA ILE A 10 -25.86 37.09 30.70
C ILE A 10 -27.18 36.30 30.78
N LEU A 11 -28.27 36.93 30.35
CA LEU A 11 -29.60 36.34 30.18
C LEU A 11 -29.65 35.47 28.92
N ALA A 12 -30.12 34.24 29.07
CA ALA A 12 -30.39 33.31 27.99
C ALA A 12 -31.79 33.57 27.38
N THR A 13 -31.86 33.73 26.07
CA THR A 13 -33.11 33.71 25.28
C THR A 13 -33.36 32.32 24.68
N PRO A 14 -34.58 31.77 24.80
CA PRO A 14 -34.95 30.50 24.14
C PRO A 14 -35.31 30.73 22.67
N LEU A 15 -34.76 29.89 21.78
CA LEU A 15 -35.13 29.83 20.37
C LEU A 15 -36.40 28.98 20.21
N SER A 16 -37.45 29.59 19.67
CA SER A 16 -38.74 28.97 19.34
C SER A 16 -38.64 28.09 18.10
N LEU A 17 -39.21 26.87 18.18
CA LEU A 17 -39.55 26.04 17.03
C LEU A 17 -40.59 26.76 16.16
N ALA A 18 -40.45 26.64 14.84
CA ALA A 18 -41.52 26.83 13.89
C ALA A 18 -41.52 25.65 12.92
N GLU A 19 -42.55 24.81 13.06
CA GLU A 19 -42.98 23.84 12.05
C GLU A 19 -43.59 24.59 10.87
N SER A 20 -43.22 24.21 9.65
CA SER A 20 -43.98 24.59 8.45
C SER A 20 -44.18 23.36 7.58
N SER A 21 -45.36 22.78 7.71
CA SER A 21 -45.94 21.83 6.76
C SER A 21 -46.38 22.58 5.50
N SER A 22 -45.99 22.11 4.32
CA SER A 22 -46.64 22.51 3.07
C SER A 22 -46.81 21.30 2.17
N THR A 23 -48.03 20.78 2.18
CA THR A 23 -48.62 19.85 1.23
C THR A 23 -48.79 20.58 -0.11
N THR A 24 -48.31 20.01 -1.21
CA THR A 24 -48.77 20.40 -2.55
C THR A 24 -48.81 19.18 -3.45
N THR A 25 -50.04 18.74 -3.71
CA THR A 25 -50.45 17.83 -4.78
C THR A 25 -50.40 18.57 -6.12
N HIS A 26 -49.75 18.00 -7.14
CA HIS A 26 -50.14 18.21 -8.53
C HIS A 26 -50.01 16.93 -9.35
N ALA A 27 -51.03 16.75 -10.19
CA ALA A 27 -51.37 15.59 -10.96
C ALA A 27 -50.52 15.42 -12.23
N ALA A 28 -50.67 14.22 -12.77
CA ALA A 28 -49.97 13.59 -13.87
C ALA A 28 -49.98 14.31 -15.22
N ALA A 29 -48.91 14.09 -15.98
CA ALA A 29 -48.94 14.00 -17.44
C ALA A 29 -48.03 12.85 -17.88
N ALA A 30 -48.60 11.90 -18.61
CA ALA A 30 -47.95 10.73 -19.18
C ALA A 30 -47.42 11.04 -20.58
N ALA A 31 -46.22 10.54 -20.92
CA ALA A 31 -45.84 10.09 -22.26
C ALA A 31 -44.45 9.40 -22.23
N PRO A 32 -44.15 8.52 -23.22
CA PRO A 32 -43.29 7.35 -23.03
C PRO A 32 -41.90 7.50 -23.66
N MET A 33 -40.99 6.56 -23.35
CA MET A 33 -40.20 5.75 -24.29
C MET A 33 -38.87 5.28 -23.69
N SER A 34 -38.68 3.96 -23.75
CA SER A 34 -37.45 3.19 -23.99
C SER A 34 -36.09 3.76 -23.57
N ALA A 35 -35.44 3.07 -22.61
CA ALA A 35 -34.18 2.38 -22.87
C ALA A 35 -33.87 1.42 -21.71
N SER A 36 -33.86 0.13 -22.00
CA SER A 36 -33.35 -0.92 -21.12
C SER A 36 -31.84 -0.74 -20.96
N ALA A 37 -31.40 -0.22 -19.82
CA ALA A 37 -29.99 -0.21 -19.45
C ALA A 37 -29.64 -1.61 -18.93
N ALA A 38 -28.78 -2.31 -19.68
CA ALA A 38 -28.16 -3.54 -19.21
C ALA A 38 -27.34 -3.26 -17.93
N PRO A 39 -27.34 -4.18 -16.95
CA PRO A 39 -26.53 -4.03 -15.76
C PRO A 39 -25.03 -4.03 -16.12
N PRO A 40 -24.19 -3.30 -15.38
CA PRO A 40 -22.75 -3.33 -15.59
C PRO A 40 -22.25 -4.76 -15.38
N SER A 41 -21.55 -5.30 -16.39
CA SER A 41 -20.85 -6.57 -16.31
C SER A 41 -19.81 -6.47 -15.20
N HIS A 42 -20.00 -7.24 -14.12
CA HIS A 42 -18.95 -7.49 -13.15
C HIS A 42 -17.71 -8.00 -13.90
N ALA A 43 -16.64 -7.21 -13.89
CA ALA A 43 -15.33 -7.66 -14.32
C ALA A 43 -14.98 -8.85 -13.44
N ASN A 44 -14.97 -10.04 -14.05
CA ASN A 44 -14.60 -11.28 -13.40
C ASN A 44 -13.13 -11.14 -13.02
N ILE A 45 -12.85 -10.84 -11.74
CA ILE A 45 -11.50 -10.86 -11.19
C ILE A 45 -11.10 -12.34 -11.13
N HIS A 46 -10.66 -12.86 -12.28
CA HIS A 46 -9.82 -14.03 -12.31
C HIS A 46 -8.51 -13.63 -11.65
N ALA A 47 -8.43 -13.81 -10.34
CA ALA A 47 -7.18 -14.01 -9.65
C ALA A 47 -6.53 -15.22 -10.31
N GLY A 48 -5.72 -14.96 -11.33
CA GLY A 48 -5.01 -16.00 -12.06
C GLY A 48 -4.22 -16.81 -11.05
N ARG A 49 -4.60 -18.09 -10.86
CA ARG A 49 -3.78 -19.13 -10.24
C ARG A 49 -2.52 -19.45 -11.09
N GLY A 50 -2.00 -18.47 -11.81
CA GLY A 50 -0.82 -18.57 -12.65
C GLY A 50 0.44 -18.46 -11.83
N THR A 51 1.00 -19.61 -11.45
CA THR A 51 2.44 -19.90 -11.50
C THR A 51 3.43 -19.04 -10.69
N PHE A 52 3.02 -18.31 -9.64
CA PHE A 52 4.01 -17.81 -8.65
C PHE A 52 4.49 -18.91 -7.68
N GLN A 53 3.71 -19.98 -7.52
CA GLN A 53 4.02 -21.08 -6.60
C GLN A 53 5.23 -21.93 -7.00
N HIS A 54 5.75 -21.77 -8.23
CA HIS A 54 6.88 -22.55 -8.73
C HIS A 54 8.28 -21.90 -8.58
N MET A 55 8.39 -20.69 -8.00
CA MET A 55 9.69 -20.01 -7.84
C MET A 55 10.32 -20.11 -6.44
N LEU A 56 9.65 -20.73 -5.46
CA LEU A 56 10.15 -20.80 -4.08
C LEU A 56 10.98 -22.04 -3.73
N SER A 57 11.20 -22.99 -4.66
CA SER A 57 11.95 -24.23 -4.36
C SER A 57 13.37 -24.31 -4.93
N ALA A 58 13.92 -23.25 -5.53
CA ALA A 58 15.23 -23.30 -6.19
C ALA A 58 16.29 -22.42 -5.52
N ALA A 59 16.47 -22.54 -4.20
CA ALA A 59 17.70 -22.12 -3.50
C ALA A 59 17.84 -22.70 -2.06
N ALA A 60 17.16 -23.80 -1.73
CA ALA A 60 17.31 -24.42 -0.40
C ALA A 60 18.48 -25.40 -0.40
N ASN A 61 19.56 -25.01 0.28
CA ASN A 61 20.64 -25.91 0.68
C ASN A 61 20.06 -26.85 1.76
N PRO A 62 20.05 -28.19 1.61
CA PRO A 62 19.38 -29.09 2.54
C PRO A 62 20.30 -29.35 3.74
N GLY A 63 20.30 -28.43 4.70
CA GLY A 63 20.94 -28.60 6.00
C GLY A 63 20.07 -27.93 7.05
N GLY A 64 19.63 -28.68 8.06
CA GLY A 64 18.71 -28.19 9.08
C GLY A 64 19.22 -26.92 9.75
N GLU A 65 18.59 -25.79 9.43
CA GLU A 65 18.88 -24.49 10.03
C GLU A 65 17.66 -24.01 10.81
N THR A 66 17.93 -23.58 12.04
CA THR A 66 17.03 -22.84 12.93
C THR A 66 16.26 -21.74 12.19
N ASN A 67 15.09 -21.32 12.70
CA ASN A 67 14.25 -20.22 12.17
C ASN A 67 15.01 -18.91 11.83
N ALA A 68 16.23 -18.70 12.36
CA ALA A 68 17.10 -17.60 11.96
C ALA A 68 17.58 -17.68 10.49
N GLY A 69 17.83 -18.87 9.94
CA GLY A 69 18.28 -19.07 8.56
C GLY A 69 17.18 -18.79 7.53
N ALA A 70 15.96 -19.25 7.79
CA ALA A 70 14.79 -18.97 6.93
C ALA A 70 14.49 -17.46 6.85
N ASN A 71 14.63 -16.74 7.97
CA ASN A 71 14.45 -15.30 8.00
C ASN A 71 15.57 -14.54 7.26
N ALA A 72 16.82 -15.01 7.28
CA ALA A 72 17.88 -14.40 6.47
C ALA A 72 17.56 -14.50 4.96
N GLY A 73 16.99 -15.62 4.53
CA GLY A 73 16.53 -15.82 3.15
C GLY A 73 15.48 -14.81 2.71
N ILE A 74 14.44 -14.58 3.52
CA ILE A 74 13.35 -13.66 3.14
C ILE A 74 13.80 -12.19 3.13
N GLN A 75 14.65 -11.77 4.07
CA GLN A 75 15.13 -10.39 4.13
C GLN A 75 16.00 -10.03 2.92
N SER A 76 16.59 -11.03 2.24
CA SER A 76 17.32 -10.79 0.99
C SER A 76 16.47 -10.16 -0.10
N LYS A 77 15.13 -10.27 -0.04
CA LYS A 77 14.20 -9.59 -0.96
C LYS A 77 14.35 -8.06 -0.97
N TRP A 78 14.93 -7.47 0.07
CA TRP A 78 15.30 -6.06 0.10
C TRP A 78 16.52 -5.69 -0.74
N THR A 79 17.16 -6.67 -1.39
CA THR A 79 18.40 -6.46 -2.13
C THR A 79 18.20 -6.52 -3.65
N LYS A 80 18.98 -5.74 -4.41
CA LYS A 80 19.02 -5.87 -5.87
C LYS A 80 19.52 -7.25 -6.29
N GLY A 81 20.44 -7.82 -5.50
CA GLY A 81 21.05 -9.13 -5.72
C GLY A 81 20.01 -10.25 -5.77
N HIS A 82 19.06 -10.27 -4.84
CA HIS A 82 17.98 -11.26 -4.82
C HIS A 82 17.21 -11.28 -6.15
N TRP A 83 16.71 -10.13 -6.59
CA TRP A 83 15.90 -10.05 -7.82
C TRP A 83 16.73 -10.35 -9.08
N ALA A 84 18.00 -9.94 -9.12
CA ALA A 84 18.88 -10.23 -10.23
C ALA A 84 19.27 -11.72 -10.32
N ALA A 85 19.29 -12.45 -9.20
CA ALA A 85 19.57 -13.88 -9.17
C ALA A 85 18.47 -14.72 -9.82
N LEU A 86 17.22 -14.21 -9.85
CA LEU A 86 16.07 -14.86 -10.49
C LEU A 86 16.04 -14.70 -12.02
N LEU A 87 16.99 -13.95 -12.58
CA LEU A 87 17.11 -13.71 -14.01
C LEU A 87 18.17 -14.60 -14.65
N THR A 88 17.91 -15.02 -15.87
CA THR A 88 18.93 -15.59 -16.75
C THR A 88 19.99 -14.54 -17.11
N GLN A 89 21.18 -14.99 -17.52
CA GLN A 89 22.25 -14.08 -17.94
C GLN A 89 21.82 -13.15 -19.10
N LYS A 90 21.02 -13.67 -20.03
CA LYS A 90 20.46 -12.91 -21.15
C LYS A 90 19.53 -11.80 -20.66
N GLU A 91 18.64 -12.11 -19.72
CA GLU A 91 17.72 -11.15 -19.11
C GLU A 91 18.48 -10.06 -18.34
N ARG A 92 19.46 -10.43 -17.51
CA ARG A 92 20.33 -9.47 -16.80
C ARG A 92 21.03 -8.50 -17.76
N THR A 93 21.51 -9.02 -18.89
CA THR A 93 22.17 -8.18 -19.90
C THR A 93 21.18 -7.21 -20.54
N ALA A 94 19.96 -7.66 -20.82
CA ALA A 94 18.91 -6.84 -21.41
C ALA A 94 18.39 -5.74 -20.46
N SER A 95 18.33 -6.01 -19.15
CA SER A 95 17.88 -5.07 -18.11
C SER A 95 19.00 -4.21 -17.52
N SER A 96 20.25 -4.37 -17.99
CA SER A 96 21.41 -3.64 -17.49
C SER A 96 21.33 -2.12 -17.70
N GLU A 97 22.14 -1.39 -16.92
CA GLU A 97 22.22 0.08 -16.99
C GLU A 97 22.52 0.60 -18.40
N ALA A 98 23.42 -0.07 -19.14
CA ALA A 98 23.75 0.28 -20.52
C ALA A 98 22.55 0.18 -21.48
N ASN A 99 21.58 -0.70 -21.17
CA ASN A 99 20.40 -0.97 -21.98
C ASN A 99 19.11 -0.36 -21.42
N LYS A 100 19.15 0.36 -20.28
CA LYS A 100 17.96 0.78 -19.52
C LYS A 100 16.88 1.47 -20.35
N ARG A 101 17.27 2.41 -21.23
CA ARG A 101 16.33 3.16 -22.07
C ARG A 101 15.64 2.23 -23.08
N LYS A 102 16.41 1.33 -23.69
CA LYS A 102 15.89 0.35 -24.65
C LYS A 102 14.96 -0.65 -23.95
N PHE A 103 15.34 -1.10 -22.76
CA PHE A 103 14.54 -1.99 -21.93
C PHE A 103 13.18 -1.38 -21.60
N TRP A 104 13.15 -0.19 -20.99
CA TRP A 104 11.89 0.44 -20.57
C TRP A 104 10.99 0.80 -21.74
N ASN A 105 11.55 1.26 -22.87
CA ASN A 105 10.76 1.49 -24.09
C ASN A 105 10.10 0.18 -24.57
N ALA A 106 10.85 -0.92 -24.65
CA ALA A 106 10.33 -2.21 -25.08
C ALA A 106 9.32 -2.80 -24.07
N TYR A 107 9.51 -2.54 -22.79
CA TYR A 107 8.57 -2.91 -21.73
C TYR A 107 7.24 -2.15 -21.89
N GLU A 108 7.31 -0.84 -22.08
CA GLU A 108 6.14 0.02 -22.30
C GLU A 108 5.37 -0.40 -23.55
N THR A 109 6.05 -0.62 -24.67
CA THR A 109 5.41 -1.11 -25.89
C THR A 109 4.69 -2.45 -25.68
N ALA A 110 5.30 -3.38 -24.92
CA ALA A 110 4.71 -4.68 -24.65
C ALA A 110 3.53 -4.61 -23.66
N ALA A 111 3.57 -3.68 -22.70
CA ALA A 111 2.53 -3.52 -21.69
C ALA A 111 1.23 -2.90 -22.25
N GLY A 112 1.32 -2.22 -23.40
CA GLY A 112 0.18 -1.60 -24.05
C GLY A 112 -0.36 -0.34 -23.33
N PRO A 113 -1.45 0.24 -23.83
CA PRO A 113 -1.98 1.53 -23.35
C PRO A 113 -2.51 1.50 -21.91
N ALA A 114 -2.94 0.34 -21.40
CA ALA A 114 -3.46 0.21 -20.03
C ALA A 114 -2.40 0.42 -18.93
N VAL A 115 -1.11 0.34 -19.28
CA VAL A 115 0.03 0.42 -18.35
C VAL A 115 1.01 1.55 -18.76
N THR A 116 0.74 2.22 -19.87
CA THR A 116 1.57 3.29 -20.41
C THR A 116 0.82 4.61 -20.41
N THR A 117 1.33 5.55 -19.64
CA THR A 117 0.99 6.95 -19.79
C THR A 117 1.75 7.42 -21.03
N SER A 118 1.07 7.54 -22.17
CA SER A 118 1.71 8.03 -23.39
C SER A 118 2.41 9.36 -23.10
N ARG A 119 3.48 9.69 -23.85
CA ARG A 119 4.25 10.93 -23.68
C ARG A 119 3.34 12.12 -24.05
N GLY A 120 2.59 12.65 -23.07
CA GLY A 120 1.56 13.67 -23.25
C GLY A 120 0.16 13.28 -22.72
N SER A 121 -0.08 12.02 -22.37
CA SER A 121 -1.28 11.59 -21.66
C SER A 121 -1.11 11.79 -20.15
N ARG A 122 -2.21 12.16 -19.48
CA ARG A 122 -2.25 12.24 -18.01
C ARG A 122 -1.75 10.91 -17.40
N PRO A 123 -0.98 10.98 -16.30
CA PRO A 123 -0.62 9.79 -15.53
C PRO A 123 -1.86 8.91 -15.28
N SER A 124 -1.68 7.58 -15.21
CA SER A 124 -2.76 6.70 -14.73
C SER A 124 -3.26 7.29 -13.41
N PRO A 125 -4.58 7.42 -13.19
CA PRO A 125 -5.12 8.16 -12.06
C PRO A 125 -4.76 7.56 -10.70
N GLY A 126 -4.07 6.41 -10.66
CA GLY A 126 -3.84 5.64 -9.45
C GLY A 126 -5.14 4.97 -9.00
N LYS A 127 -5.12 4.41 -7.79
CA LYS A 127 -6.29 3.90 -7.10
C LYS A 127 -6.71 4.89 -6.03
N ASP A 128 -8.01 5.12 -5.93
CA ASP A 128 -8.61 5.86 -4.83
C ASP A 128 -8.83 4.94 -3.61
N LEU A 129 -9.37 5.51 -2.52
CA LEU A 129 -9.64 4.74 -1.29
C LEU A 129 -10.66 3.62 -1.51
N ALA A 130 -11.68 3.82 -2.33
CA ALA A 130 -12.70 2.81 -2.63
C ALA A 130 -12.08 1.59 -3.33
N THR A 131 -11.24 1.84 -4.33
CA THR A 131 -10.51 0.80 -5.05
C THR A 131 -9.54 0.07 -4.11
N VAL A 132 -8.82 0.80 -3.24
CA VAL A 132 -7.92 0.17 -2.24
C VAL A 132 -8.68 -0.66 -1.21
N VAL A 133 -9.88 -0.26 -0.78
CA VAL A 133 -10.72 -1.07 0.11
C VAL A 133 -11.14 -2.37 -0.58
N SER A 134 -11.58 -2.28 -1.84
CA SER A 134 -11.98 -3.45 -2.64
C SER A 134 -10.80 -4.42 -2.84
N ASP A 135 -9.66 -3.91 -3.32
CA ASP A 135 -8.44 -4.70 -3.51
C ASP A 135 -7.89 -5.23 -2.18
N GLY A 136 -8.00 -4.41 -1.11
CA GLY A 136 -7.55 -4.72 0.24
C GLY A 136 -8.28 -5.91 0.84
N ARG A 137 -9.58 -6.07 0.56
CA ARG A 137 -10.33 -7.27 0.95
C ARG A 137 -9.75 -8.53 0.33
N ALA A 138 -9.46 -8.51 -0.97
CA ALA A 138 -8.86 -9.65 -1.66
C ALA A 138 -7.43 -9.93 -1.14
N LEU A 139 -6.66 -8.87 -0.88
CA LEU A 139 -5.33 -8.96 -0.28
C LEU A 139 -5.37 -9.63 1.10
N LEU A 140 -6.23 -9.18 2.01
CA LEU A 140 -6.33 -9.73 3.36
C LEU A 140 -6.73 -11.21 3.34
N ASN A 141 -7.71 -11.58 2.51
CA ASN A 141 -8.09 -12.99 2.34
C ASN A 141 -6.90 -13.84 1.84
N ARG A 142 -6.12 -13.31 0.89
CA ARG A 142 -4.95 -14.03 0.37
C ARG A 142 -3.84 -14.17 1.42
N LEU A 143 -3.63 -13.16 2.27
CA LEU A 143 -2.69 -13.25 3.39
C LEU A 143 -3.15 -14.29 4.42
N ASP A 144 -4.45 -14.36 4.73
CA ASP A 144 -5.00 -15.39 5.62
C ASP A 144 -4.81 -16.80 5.05
N GLU A 145 -5.03 -16.99 3.74
CA GLU A 145 -4.78 -18.27 3.06
C GLU A 145 -3.31 -18.70 3.13
N LEU A 146 -2.38 -17.76 2.91
CA LEU A 146 -0.94 -18.00 3.00
C LEU A 146 -0.50 -18.31 4.43
N ALA A 147 -1.07 -17.60 5.42
CA ALA A 147 -0.80 -17.84 6.82
C ALA A 147 -1.33 -19.21 7.32
N ALA A 148 -2.40 -19.73 6.72
CA ALA A 148 -2.99 -21.02 7.04
C ALA A 148 -2.26 -22.23 6.42
N MET A 149 -1.22 -22.01 5.60
CA MET A 149 -0.43 -23.12 5.04
C MET A 149 0.39 -23.82 6.14
N PRO A 150 0.63 -25.15 6.04
CA PRO A 150 1.31 -25.93 7.10
C PRO A 150 2.69 -25.40 7.49
N ASP A 151 3.40 -24.83 6.53
CA ASP A 151 4.66 -24.14 6.73
C ASP A 151 4.38 -22.63 6.71
N THR A 152 4.15 -22.04 7.89
CA THR A 152 3.92 -20.59 7.98
C THR A 152 5.11 -19.87 7.34
N PRO A 153 4.88 -19.08 6.27
CA PRO A 153 5.98 -18.43 5.58
C PRO A 153 6.71 -17.49 6.54
N PRO A 154 8.05 -17.37 6.42
CA PRO A 154 8.79 -16.41 7.21
C PRO A 154 8.23 -15.00 6.98
N GLN A 155 8.44 -14.12 7.94
CA GLN A 155 7.85 -12.78 7.88
C GLN A 155 8.89 -11.76 7.43
N LEU A 156 8.57 -11.07 6.34
CA LEU A 156 9.36 -9.94 5.89
C LEU A 156 9.26 -8.79 6.89
N LYS A 157 10.36 -8.08 7.08
CA LYS A 157 10.46 -6.95 8.00
C LYS A 157 10.88 -5.75 7.17
N ALA A 158 10.14 -4.66 7.27
CA ALA A 158 10.54 -3.38 6.70
C ALA A 158 11.02 -2.45 7.83
N PHE A 159 11.91 -1.53 7.52
CA PHE A 159 12.47 -0.60 8.48
C PHE A 159 12.37 0.83 7.97
N ARG A 160 12.20 1.77 8.89
CA ARG A 160 12.21 3.21 8.61
C ARG A 160 12.91 3.96 9.73
N GLY A 161 13.88 4.78 9.36
CA GLY A 161 14.39 5.84 10.22
C GLY A 161 13.41 7.01 10.20
N MET A 162 13.07 7.55 11.37
CA MET A 162 12.14 8.67 11.54
C MET A 162 12.42 9.42 12.84
N GLY A 163 11.78 10.58 13.03
CA GLY A 163 11.77 11.27 14.32
C GLY A 163 10.81 10.62 15.32
N ARG A 164 11.09 10.75 16.62
CA ARG A 164 10.27 10.20 17.72
C ARG A 164 8.78 10.55 17.63
N ALA A 165 8.44 11.76 17.18
CA ALA A 165 7.03 12.19 17.06
C ALA A 165 6.23 11.38 16.02
N GLU A 166 6.83 11.08 14.85
CA GLU A 166 6.24 10.20 13.84
C GLU A 166 6.07 8.79 14.41
N ALA A 167 7.11 8.27 15.07
CA ALA A 167 7.07 6.96 15.71
C ALA A 167 5.94 6.85 16.73
N ASN A 168 5.78 7.83 17.62
CA ASN A 168 4.72 7.83 18.63
C ASN A 168 3.32 7.86 17.99
N SER A 169 3.16 8.58 16.87
CA SER A 169 1.89 8.63 16.14
C SER A 169 1.56 7.29 15.47
N ILE A 170 2.57 6.58 14.96
CA ILE A 170 2.39 5.21 14.42
C ILE A 170 2.05 4.23 15.54
N MET A 171 2.69 4.32 16.71
CA MET A 171 2.34 3.48 17.86
C MET A 171 0.89 3.72 18.30
N ALA A 172 0.44 4.97 18.39
CA ALA A 172 -0.96 5.29 18.69
C ALA A 172 -1.94 4.78 17.61
N TRP A 173 -1.52 4.76 16.34
CA TRP A 173 -2.33 4.18 15.25
C TRP A 173 -2.55 2.67 15.43
N THR A 174 -1.60 1.93 16.02
CA THR A 174 -1.74 0.46 16.18
C THR A 174 -2.97 0.05 16.98
N GLU A 175 -3.49 0.92 17.86
CA GLU A 175 -4.71 0.70 18.64
C GLU A 175 -5.97 0.54 17.77
N GLN A 176 -5.98 1.08 16.56
CA GLN A 176 -7.12 1.01 15.63
C GLN A 176 -6.89 0.06 14.44
N LYS A 177 -5.71 -0.56 14.36
CA LYS A 177 -5.31 -1.38 13.22
C LYS A 177 -6.32 -2.47 12.91
N ASP A 178 -6.73 -3.23 13.92
CA ASP A 178 -7.60 -4.40 13.73
C ASP A 178 -9.04 -3.98 13.35
N GLU A 179 -9.53 -2.86 13.88
CA GLU A 179 -10.82 -2.27 13.46
C GLU A 179 -10.81 -1.93 11.97
N ILE A 180 -9.72 -1.34 11.48
CA ILE A 180 -9.61 -0.95 10.06
C ILE A 180 -9.38 -2.14 9.13
N GLU A 181 -8.63 -3.14 9.56
CA GLU A 181 -8.55 -4.40 8.81
C GLU A 181 -9.93 -5.06 8.70
N ALA A 182 -10.71 -5.10 9.78
CA ALA A 182 -12.07 -5.63 9.75
C ALA A 182 -12.98 -4.81 8.81
N PHE A 183 -12.92 -3.48 8.87
CA PHE A 183 -13.64 -2.60 7.95
C PHE A 183 -13.32 -2.90 6.47
N VAL A 184 -12.03 -3.04 6.13
CA VAL A 184 -11.60 -3.37 4.77
C VAL A 184 -12.03 -4.78 4.38
N LYS A 185 -11.89 -5.77 5.28
CA LYS A 185 -12.32 -7.16 5.05
C LYS A 185 -13.82 -7.27 4.79
N ASN A 186 -14.60 -6.37 5.38
CA ASN A 186 -16.04 -6.22 5.17
C ASN A 186 -16.40 -5.35 3.95
N GLY A 187 -15.45 -5.05 3.06
CA GLY A 187 -15.72 -4.27 1.85
C GLY A 187 -16.01 -2.78 2.09
N GLY A 188 -15.65 -2.26 3.27
CA GLY A 188 -15.96 -0.89 3.66
C GLY A 188 -17.30 -0.72 4.37
N ALA A 189 -17.92 -1.81 4.82
CA ALA A 189 -19.04 -1.77 5.76
C ALA A 189 -18.53 -1.64 7.21
N ILE A 190 -19.15 -0.76 7.99
CA ILE A 190 -18.79 -0.52 9.40
C ILE A 190 -19.02 -1.77 10.26
N VAL A 191 -20.06 -2.55 9.93
CA VAL A 191 -20.40 -3.82 10.57
C VAL A 191 -20.50 -4.89 9.51
N GLU A 192 -20.20 -6.13 9.87
CA GLU A 192 -20.30 -7.28 8.95
C GLU A 192 -21.73 -7.40 8.38
N GLY A 193 -21.84 -7.48 7.06
CA GLY A 193 -23.13 -7.52 6.34
C GLY A 193 -23.89 -6.19 6.29
N GLY A 194 -23.33 -5.10 6.82
CA GLY A 194 -23.90 -3.75 6.73
C GLY A 194 -23.72 -3.10 5.36
N PRO A 195 -24.28 -1.90 5.14
CA PRO A 195 -24.08 -1.15 3.90
C PRO A 195 -22.61 -0.72 3.77
N GLU A 196 -22.03 -0.96 2.60
CA GLU A 196 -20.68 -0.49 2.25
C GLU A 196 -20.69 1.03 2.08
N LEU A 197 -19.69 1.71 2.65
CA LEU A 197 -19.47 3.13 2.42
C LEU A 197 -18.77 3.34 1.08
N ASP A 198 -19.18 4.37 0.34
CA ASP A 198 -18.52 4.80 -0.89
C ASP A 198 -18.18 6.31 -0.86
N GLY A 199 -17.50 6.78 -1.91
CA GLY A 199 -17.26 8.19 -2.18
C GLY A 199 -16.81 9.03 -0.97
N ALA A 200 -17.54 10.12 -0.71
CA ALA A 200 -17.23 11.03 0.38
C ALA A 200 -17.46 10.45 1.78
N PRO A 201 -18.55 9.70 2.06
CA PRO A 201 -18.69 8.96 3.33
C PRO A 201 -17.51 8.05 3.65
N LEU A 202 -17.07 7.22 2.69
CA LEU A 202 -15.91 6.34 2.86
C LEU A 202 -14.66 7.13 3.18
N SER A 203 -14.37 8.16 2.38
CA SER A 203 -13.20 9.00 2.58
C SER A 203 -13.20 9.68 3.94
N ARG A 204 -14.34 10.24 4.39
CA ARG A 204 -14.46 10.83 5.72
C ARG A 204 -14.24 9.81 6.83
N HIS A 205 -14.81 8.61 6.69
CA HIS A 205 -14.64 7.55 7.67
C HIS A 205 -13.16 7.20 7.83
N LEU A 206 -12.47 6.86 6.75
CA LEU A 206 -11.05 6.47 6.77
C LEU A 206 -10.10 7.60 7.18
N LYS A 207 -10.42 8.86 6.86
CA LYS A 207 -9.60 10.02 7.26
C LYS A 207 -9.79 10.43 8.71
N SER A 208 -10.90 10.02 9.33
CA SER A 208 -11.19 10.37 10.71
C SER A 208 -10.39 9.50 11.69
N GLY A 209 -10.15 10.03 12.89
CA GLY A 209 -9.75 9.21 14.03
C GLY A 209 -8.43 8.44 13.91
N ASN A 210 -7.44 8.87 13.12
CA ASN A 210 -6.16 8.17 12.99
C ASN A 210 -6.31 6.71 12.48
N ARG A 211 -7.17 6.50 11.48
CA ARG A 211 -7.45 5.17 10.89
C ARG A 211 -6.50 4.76 9.76
N ILE A 212 -5.85 5.74 9.13
CA ILE A 212 -4.78 5.54 8.15
C ILE A 212 -3.44 5.77 8.84
N ILE A 213 -2.51 4.83 8.65
CA ILE A 213 -1.19 4.90 9.29
C ILE A 213 -0.49 6.24 8.98
N PRO A 214 -0.02 7.00 10.00
CA PRO A 214 0.62 8.30 9.81
C PRO A 214 2.09 8.18 9.39
N ILE A 215 2.41 7.24 8.50
CA ILE A 215 3.77 7.00 8.00
C ILE A 215 4.17 8.01 6.91
N GLY A 216 5.43 8.41 6.90
CA GLY A 216 6.04 9.24 5.86
C GLY A 216 6.58 8.45 4.66
N ALA A 217 7.54 9.06 3.95
CA ALA A 217 7.87 8.73 2.56
C ALA A 217 8.37 7.29 2.31
N HIS A 218 9.55 6.94 2.80
CA HIS A 218 10.28 5.75 2.38
C HIS A 218 10.47 4.71 3.48
N ILE A 219 10.38 3.44 3.11
CA ILE A 219 10.73 2.27 3.92
C ILE A 219 11.70 1.39 3.13
N GLY A 220 12.45 0.53 3.80
CA GLY A 220 13.35 -0.41 3.14
C GLY A 220 13.96 -1.40 4.11
N GLY A 221 15.13 -1.94 3.75
CA GLY A 221 15.92 -2.78 4.65
C GLY A 221 16.52 -1.98 5.81
N LEU A 222 16.97 -2.69 6.85
CA LEU A 222 17.54 -2.07 8.06
C LEU A 222 18.72 -1.14 7.75
N GLU A 223 19.66 -1.55 6.89
CA GLU A 223 20.83 -0.72 6.53
C GLU A 223 20.42 0.60 5.89
N GLN A 224 19.37 0.58 5.06
CA GLN A 224 18.85 1.79 4.45
C GLN A 224 18.16 2.68 5.49
N ALA A 225 17.39 2.09 6.40
CA ALA A 225 16.73 2.80 7.48
C ALA A 225 17.71 3.54 8.40
N LYS A 226 18.93 2.99 8.58
CA LYS A 226 20.00 3.66 9.34
C LYS A 226 20.49 4.95 8.68
N THR A 227 20.45 5.03 7.35
CA THR A 227 21.04 6.13 6.57
C THR A 227 20.09 7.30 6.32
N TYR A 228 18.80 7.16 6.57
CA TYR A 228 17.88 8.27 6.38
C TYR A 228 18.20 9.40 7.36
N ASP A 229 17.95 10.64 6.93
CA ASP A 229 17.95 11.79 7.82
C ASP A 229 16.75 11.63 8.76
N LYS A 230 17.03 11.57 10.06
CA LYS A 230 16.07 11.15 11.10
C LYS A 230 15.55 12.34 11.92
N GLY A 231 15.94 13.58 11.55
CA GLY A 231 15.57 14.78 12.31
C GLY A 231 16.05 14.74 13.76
N ASP A 232 15.37 15.49 14.62
CA ASP A 232 15.62 15.47 16.06
C ASP A 232 15.06 14.20 16.73
N ASP A 233 15.80 13.64 17.69
CA ASP A 233 15.50 12.38 18.39
C ASP A 233 15.26 11.19 17.42
N PRO A 234 16.34 10.78 16.72
CA PRO A 234 16.27 9.86 15.60
C PRO A 234 16.07 8.41 16.05
N VAL A 235 15.03 7.76 15.53
CA VAL A 235 14.68 6.37 15.90
C VAL A 235 14.45 5.49 14.68
N ILE A 236 14.56 4.18 14.88
CA ILE A 236 14.26 3.18 13.84
C ILE A 236 13.02 2.40 14.28
N MET A 237 12.08 2.28 13.36
CA MET A 237 10.86 1.50 13.53
C MET A 237 10.91 0.28 12.61
N GLU A 238 10.66 -0.90 13.19
CA GLU A 238 10.44 -2.16 12.47
C GLU A 238 8.94 -2.32 12.20
N PHE A 239 8.61 -2.63 10.95
CA PHE A 239 7.29 -3.05 10.50
C PHE A 239 7.39 -4.53 10.15
N LYS A 240 6.92 -5.39 11.05
CA LYS A 240 6.83 -6.82 10.79
C LYS A 240 5.59 -7.07 9.94
N LEU A 241 5.78 -7.65 8.76
CA LEU A 241 4.67 -7.88 7.82
C LEU A 241 4.00 -9.23 8.09
N LYS A 242 2.71 -9.33 7.73
CA LYS A 242 1.92 -10.56 7.84
C LYS A 242 2.58 -11.72 7.06
N PRO A 243 2.42 -12.98 7.49
CA PRO A 243 2.90 -14.13 6.72
C PRO A 243 2.41 -14.09 5.26
N GLY A 244 3.31 -14.35 4.30
CA GLY A 244 3.01 -14.32 2.87
C GLY A 244 3.04 -12.91 2.24
N ALA A 245 3.22 -11.86 3.05
CA ALA A 245 3.38 -10.50 2.53
C ALA A 245 4.57 -10.36 1.57
N ASP A 246 5.60 -11.19 1.70
CA ASP A 246 6.76 -11.18 0.83
C ASP A 246 6.48 -11.66 -0.60
N GLU A 247 5.41 -12.42 -0.82
CA GLU A 247 4.92 -12.77 -2.15
C GLU A 247 4.07 -11.64 -2.76
N LEU A 248 3.26 -11.00 -1.92
CA LEU A 248 2.24 -10.05 -2.37
C LEU A 248 2.75 -8.61 -2.45
N LEU A 249 3.64 -8.18 -1.54
CA LEU A 249 4.17 -6.82 -1.48
C LEU A 249 4.80 -6.39 -2.81
N PHE A 250 5.55 -7.30 -3.44
CA PHE A 250 6.24 -7.05 -4.71
C PHE A 250 5.38 -7.36 -5.94
N ASN A 251 4.11 -7.69 -5.78
CA ASN A 251 3.22 -8.02 -6.88
C ASN A 251 2.78 -6.77 -7.68
N HIS A 252 2.67 -6.90 -9.00
CA HIS A 252 2.28 -5.80 -9.89
C HIS A 252 0.88 -5.22 -9.63
N GLN A 253 0.01 -5.94 -8.91
CA GLN A 253 -1.28 -5.45 -8.48
C GLN A 253 -1.18 -4.40 -7.37
N TYR A 254 -0.17 -4.47 -6.52
CA TYR A 254 -0.03 -3.61 -5.34
C TYR A 254 1.17 -2.66 -5.44
N MET A 255 2.05 -2.86 -6.41
CA MET A 255 3.28 -2.10 -6.57
C MET A 255 3.33 -1.34 -7.90
N ALA A 256 3.94 -0.14 -7.86
CA ALA A 256 4.30 0.65 -9.03
C ALA A 256 5.82 0.85 -9.07
N LEU A 257 6.40 0.81 -10.26
CA LEU A 257 7.86 0.89 -10.43
C LEU A 257 8.28 2.24 -11.03
N ALA A 258 9.29 2.86 -10.43
CA ALA A 258 10.01 3.96 -11.06
C ALA A 258 10.82 3.44 -12.26
N ARG A 259 10.65 4.05 -13.43
CA ARG A 259 11.24 3.63 -14.71
C ARG A 259 12.55 4.35 -15.06
N GLU A 260 13.27 4.87 -14.06
CA GLU A 260 14.43 5.75 -14.26
C GLU A 260 15.79 5.07 -14.03
N GLY A 261 15.79 3.84 -13.51
CA GLY A 261 17.02 3.10 -13.20
C GLY A 261 17.06 1.67 -13.73
N SER A 262 18.21 1.03 -13.52
CA SER A 262 18.40 -0.42 -13.58
C SER A 262 18.51 -1.02 -12.17
N GLY A 263 18.59 -2.34 -12.06
CA GLY A 263 18.65 -3.06 -10.78
C GLY A 263 17.29 -3.69 -10.44
N ALA A 264 16.88 -3.60 -9.18
CA ALA A 264 15.74 -4.35 -8.65
C ALA A 264 14.43 -4.06 -9.41
N THR A 265 14.15 -2.79 -9.74
CA THR A 265 12.94 -2.45 -10.52
C THR A 265 12.94 -3.08 -11.91
N SER A 266 14.08 -3.05 -12.62
CA SER A 266 14.19 -3.67 -13.94
C SER A 266 14.14 -5.21 -13.88
N SER A 267 14.65 -5.80 -12.79
CA SER A 267 14.58 -7.25 -12.57
C SER A 267 13.15 -7.69 -12.31
N LEU A 268 12.43 -7.03 -11.41
CA LEU A 268 11.01 -7.28 -11.15
C LEU A 268 10.18 -7.10 -12.41
N ALA A 269 10.39 -6.02 -13.15
CA ALA A 269 9.71 -5.81 -14.42
C ALA A 269 9.97 -6.96 -15.42
N THR A 270 11.19 -7.48 -15.47
CA THR A 270 11.53 -8.61 -16.35
C THR A 270 10.81 -9.89 -15.92
N ILE A 271 10.79 -10.18 -14.61
CA ILE A 271 10.08 -11.32 -14.03
C ILE A 271 8.59 -11.22 -14.35
N ALA A 272 7.95 -10.10 -14.04
CA ALA A 272 6.52 -9.92 -14.33
C ALA A 272 6.21 -10.05 -15.82
N LYS A 273 7.04 -9.47 -16.70
CA LYS A 273 6.85 -9.57 -18.15
C LYS A 273 6.91 -11.02 -18.64
N ARG A 274 7.83 -11.83 -18.10
CA ARG A 274 7.93 -13.26 -18.41
C ARG A 274 6.62 -13.99 -18.09
N ASP A 275 5.94 -13.57 -17.04
CA ASP A 275 4.68 -14.14 -16.58
C ASP A 275 3.44 -13.44 -17.21
N GLY A 276 3.65 -12.59 -18.22
CA GLY A 276 2.58 -11.87 -18.92
C GLY A 276 2.00 -10.67 -18.15
N ASN A 277 2.62 -10.28 -17.04
CA ASN A 277 2.18 -9.21 -16.16
C ASN A 277 3.01 -7.94 -16.31
N TYR A 278 2.42 -6.80 -15.93
CA TYR A 278 3.08 -5.51 -16.05
C TYR A 278 2.82 -4.60 -14.85
N TYR A 279 3.87 -3.93 -14.37
CA TYR A 279 3.79 -2.93 -13.31
C TYR A 279 3.37 -1.58 -13.85
N GLN A 280 2.53 -0.91 -13.06
CA GLN A 280 2.20 0.49 -13.28
C GLN A 280 3.44 1.37 -13.19
N LYS A 281 3.44 2.46 -13.97
CA LYS A 281 4.50 3.46 -13.93
C LYS A 281 4.31 4.34 -12.71
N ALA A 282 5.26 4.32 -11.81
CA ALA A 282 5.32 5.32 -10.75
C ALA A 282 5.83 6.67 -11.27
N THR A 283 5.50 7.76 -10.59
CA THR A 283 6.09 9.07 -10.90
C THR A 283 7.62 9.03 -10.74
N ALA A 284 8.30 9.75 -11.63
CA ALA A 284 9.76 9.85 -11.71
C ALA A 284 10.42 10.14 -10.35
N ASN A 285 9.95 11.19 -9.67
CA ASN A 285 10.72 11.80 -8.58
C ASN A 285 10.66 11.01 -7.27
N GLU A 286 9.50 10.44 -6.93
CA GLU A 286 9.28 9.81 -5.62
C GLU A 286 8.86 8.35 -5.71
N GLY A 287 8.73 7.81 -6.92
CA GLY A 287 8.16 6.49 -7.11
C GLY A 287 6.70 6.40 -6.66
N ASN A 288 5.99 7.53 -6.57
CA ASN A 288 4.62 7.55 -6.03
C ASN A 288 3.58 7.39 -7.15
N LEU A 289 2.60 6.52 -6.93
CA LEU A 289 1.36 6.41 -7.70
C LEU A 289 0.25 6.10 -6.68
N PRO A 290 -0.81 6.93 -6.56
CA PRO A 290 -1.82 6.72 -5.53
C PRO A 290 -2.38 5.31 -5.52
N GLY A 291 -2.45 4.71 -4.33
CA GLY A 291 -2.98 3.36 -4.11
C GLY A 291 -2.11 2.23 -4.69
N TYR A 292 -0.84 2.53 -4.96
CA TYR A 292 0.22 1.55 -5.18
C TYR A 292 1.39 1.86 -4.24
N ILE A 293 2.08 0.82 -3.79
CA ILE A 293 3.36 0.92 -3.10
C ILE A 293 4.43 1.20 -4.16
N GLY A 294 5.05 2.36 -4.06
CA GLY A 294 6.10 2.77 -4.98
C GLY A 294 7.39 1.98 -4.76
N MET A 295 8.14 1.68 -5.81
CA MET A 295 9.50 1.17 -5.68
C MET A 295 10.46 1.98 -6.53
N LYS A 296 11.55 2.43 -5.91
CA LYS A 296 12.58 3.26 -6.55
C LYS A 296 13.97 2.73 -6.20
N ASN A 297 14.83 2.62 -7.21
CA ASN A 297 16.24 2.32 -6.96
C ASN A 297 16.90 3.52 -6.29
N GLU A 298 17.64 3.27 -5.21
CA GLU A 298 18.39 4.34 -4.55
C GLU A 298 19.80 4.47 -5.13
N ALA A 299 20.33 5.69 -5.03
CA ALA A 299 21.73 5.97 -5.35
C ALA A 299 22.67 5.35 -4.32
N ARG A 300 22.23 5.27 -3.06
CA ARG A 300 22.96 4.68 -1.93
C ARG A 300 22.11 3.56 -1.34
N GLY A 301 22.40 2.31 -1.74
CA GLY A 301 21.65 1.12 -1.34
C GLY A 301 20.93 0.46 -2.51
N ASP A 302 20.13 -0.56 -2.18
CA ASP A 302 19.42 -1.35 -3.17
C ASP A 302 18.20 -0.60 -3.71
N PHE A 303 17.13 -0.49 -2.95
CA PHE A 303 15.94 0.25 -3.35
C PHE A 303 15.10 0.62 -2.13
N SER A 304 14.30 1.67 -2.23
CA SER A 304 13.24 2.02 -1.28
C SER A 304 11.90 1.53 -1.77
N LEU A 305 10.97 1.33 -0.83
CA LEU A 305 9.55 1.50 -1.14
C LEU A 305 9.07 2.88 -0.72
N SER A 306 8.26 3.50 -1.56
CA SER A 306 7.57 4.76 -1.29
C SER A 306 6.14 4.43 -0.86
N VAL A 307 5.83 4.74 0.40
CA VAL A 307 4.52 4.50 1.03
C VAL A 307 3.83 5.81 1.45
N GLY A 308 4.54 6.94 1.36
CA GLY A 308 4.04 8.25 1.76
C GLY A 308 3.39 9.09 0.64
N GLY A 309 2.84 10.24 1.04
CA GLY A 309 2.34 11.28 0.11
C GLY A 309 0.89 11.14 -0.34
N ASN A 310 0.25 9.98 -0.16
CA ASN A 310 -1.19 9.84 -0.39
C ASN A 310 -1.80 8.76 0.52
N GLU A 311 -3.05 8.98 0.91
CA GLU A 311 -3.80 8.11 1.82
C GLU A 311 -4.11 6.71 1.24
N PRO A 312 -4.51 6.55 -0.04
CA PRO A 312 -4.70 5.22 -0.61
C PRO A 312 -3.47 4.31 -0.51
N THR A 313 -2.26 4.83 -0.79
CA THR A 313 -1.02 4.05 -0.66
C THR A 313 -0.74 3.68 0.80
N LYS A 314 -0.94 4.63 1.73
CA LYS A 314 -0.77 4.36 3.18
C LYS A 314 -1.73 3.28 3.66
N LEU A 315 -3.00 3.38 3.28
CA LEU A 315 -4.01 2.36 3.59
C LEU A 315 -3.59 1.01 3.01
N LEU A 316 -3.18 0.94 1.75
CA LEU A 316 -2.73 -0.32 1.15
C LEU A 316 -1.55 -0.92 1.91
N PHE A 317 -0.52 -0.13 2.22
CA PHE A 317 0.64 -0.60 2.95
C PHE A 317 0.28 -1.12 4.36
N GLN A 318 -0.63 -0.44 5.05
CA GLN A 318 -0.98 -0.81 6.42
C GLN A 318 -1.61 -2.22 6.51
N LEU A 319 -2.28 -2.68 5.45
CA LEU A 319 -2.88 -4.02 5.40
C LEU A 319 -1.84 -5.15 5.38
N PHE A 320 -0.58 -4.84 5.00
CA PHE A 320 0.52 -5.80 5.08
C PHE A 320 1.12 -5.90 6.47
N ILE A 321 0.89 -4.93 7.37
CA ILE A 321 1.55 -4.84 8.66
C ILE A 321 0.90 -5.83 9.63
N GLU A 322 1.70 -6.67 10.27
CA GLU A 322 1.27 -7.46 11.42
C GLU A 322 1.48 -6.67 12.71
N SER A 323 2.70 -6.17 12.92
CA SER A 323 3.07 -5.44 14.12
C SER A 323 4.14 -4.39 13.86
N VAL A 324 4.26 -3.44 14.79
CA VAL A 324 5.20 -2.34 14.74
C VAL A 324 5.96 -2.28 16.06
N SER A 325 7.28 -2.07 16.00
CA SER A 325 8.12 -1.95 17.20
C SER A 325 9.28 -0.97 16.98
N LEU A 326 9.80 -0.43 18.08
CA LEU A 326 11.03 0.33 18.08
C LEU A 326 12.22 -0.61 18.16
N VAL A 327 13.25 -0.33 17.37
CA VAL A 327 14.46 -1.13 17.32
C VAL A 327 15.71 -0.27 17.41
N ASP A 328 16.79 -0.88 17.91
CA ASP A 328 18.13 -0.30 17.90
C ASP A 328 18.76 -0.36 16.49
N ASN A 329 20.01 0.11 16.38
CA ASN A 329 20.76 0.10 15.11
C ASN A 329 21.13 -1.32 14.62
N GLU A 330 20.87 -2.35 15.41
CA GLU A 330 21.10 -3.75 15.08
C GLU A 330 19.78 -4.47 14.77
N GLY A 331 18.65 -3.74 14.79
CA GLY A 331 17.32 -4.30 14.54
C GLY A 331 16.78 -5.12 15.72
N ARG A 332 17.37 -4.99 16.91
CA ARG A 332 16.86 -5.61 18.13
C ARG A 332 15.83 -4.71 18.79
N PRO A 333 14.83 -5.25 19.49
CA PRO A 333 13.88 -4.43 20.24
C PRO A 333 14.61 -3.42 21.13
N ALA A 334 14.25 -2.14 21.01
CA ALA A 334 14.77 -1.10 21.89
C ALA A 334 14.15 -1.29 23.29
N THR A 335 15.00 -1.45 24.30
CA THR A 335 14.61 -1.54 25.72
C THR A 335 14.35 -0.18 26.32
#